data_AF-A0A920Q905-F1
#
_entry.id   AF-A0A920Q905-F1
#
_cell.length_a   1.000
_cell.length_b   1.000
_cell.length_c   1.000
_cell.angle_alpha   90.00
_cell.angle_beta   90.00
_cell.angle_gamma   90.00
#
_symmetry.space_group_name_H-M   'P 1'
#
loop_
_entity.id
_entity.type
_entity.pdbx_description
1 polymer ?
#
loop_
_entity_poly.entity_id
_entity_poly.type
_entity_poly.pdbx_seq_one_letter_code
_entity_poly.pdbx_strand_id
1 'polypeptide(L)'
;MENEAKVVENLLNDSGATEVRRAMDESERAKIWRARKEAFGAIGQISPSYYVQDGVIPRSKLPEVLDEISNIGKKHGLTVANVFMQGMAICIL
;
A
#
# COMPACT_ATOMS: atom_id res chain seq x y z
N MET A 1 20.18 12.02 8.17
CA MET A 1 19.96 10.96 7.16
C MET A 1 20.42 9.59 7.62
N GLU A 2 21.72 9.27 7.78
CA GLU A 2 22.17 7.92 8.21
C GLU A 2 21.57 7.49 9.56
N ASN A 3 21.54 8.42 10.52
CA ASN A 3 20.94 8.18 11.84
C ASN A 3 19.41 8.04 11.78
N GLU A 4 18.73 8.70 10.85
CA GLU A 4 17.25 8.64 10.75
C GLU A 4 16.81 7.32 10.12
N ALA A 5 17.49 6.88 9.06
CA ALA A 5 17.21 5.58 8.44
C ALA A 5 17.35 4.43 9.44
N LYS A 6 18.42 4.47 10.26
CA LYS A 6 18.65 3.45 11.30
C LYS A 6 17.59 3.47 12.41
N VAL A 7 17.11 4.65 12.80
CA VAL A 7 15.99 4.77 13.75
C VAL A 7 14.71 4.17 13.18
N VAL A 8 14.40 4.43 11.90
CA VAL A 8 13.22 3.87 11.23
C VAL A 8 13.32 2.35 11.11
N GLU A 9 14.49 1.82 10.73
CA GLU A 9 14.73 0.37 10.65
C GLU A 9 14.46 -0.33 11.99
N ASN A 10 15.02 0.21 13.08
CA ASN A 10 14.80 -0.35 14.41
C ASN A 10 13.32 -0.32 14.79
N LEU A 11 12.63 0.79 14.58
CA LEU A 11 11.20 0.92 14.88
C LEU A 11 10.35 -0.10 14.10
N LEU A 12 10.67 -0.34 12.83
CA LEU A 12 9.97 -1.34 12.00
C LEU A 12 10.18 -2.76 12.53
N ASN A 13 11.42 -3.09 12.89
CA ASN A 13 11.74 -4.40 13.47
C ASN A 13 11.03 -4.61 14.83
N ASP A 14 11.05 -3.60 15.70
CA ASP A 14 10.39 -3.64 17.01
C ASP A 14 8.86 -3.74 16.88
N SER A 15 8.31 -3.21 15.79
CA SER A 15 6.88 -3.31 15.46
C SER A 15 6.49 -4.65 14.82
N GLY A 16 7.43 -5.59 14.65
CA GLY A 16 7.17 -6.92 14.10
C GLY A 16 7.16 -7.00 12.58
N ALA A 17 7.87 -6.11 11.88
CA ALA A 17 8.03 -6.23 10.42
C ALA A 17 8.66 -7.56 10.03
N THR A 18 8.14 -8.19 8.97
CA THR A 18 8.67 -9.47 8.46
C THR A 18 9.93 -9.32 7.63
N GLU A 19 10.10 -8.17 6.97
CA GLU A 19 11.31 -7.80 6.22
C GLU A 19 11.47 -6.27 6.27
N VAL A 20 12.71 -5.82 6.44
CA VAL A 20 13.10 -4.41 6.31
C VAL A 20 14.26 -4.35 5.34
N ARG A 21 14.10 -3.61 4.24
CA ARG A 21 15.12 -3.45 3.19
C ARG A 21 15.43 -1.99 2.94
N ARG A 22 16.71 -1.62 3.12
CA ARG A 22 17.26 -0.32 2.77
C ARG A 22 18.02 -0.40 1.45
N ALA A 23 17.86 0.61 0.60
CA ALA A 23 18.64 0.76 -0.62
C ALA A 23 20.11 1.03 -0.28
N MET A 24 21.01 0.23 -0.84
CA MET A 24 22.47 0.35 -0.66
C MET A 24 23.12 1.18 -1.76
N ASP A 25 22.46 1.32 -2.90
CA ASP A 25 22.93 2.10 -4.04
C ASP A 25 21.79 2.85 -4.76
N GLU A 26 22.17 3.66 -5.75
CA GLU A 26 21.24 4.47 -6.53
C GLU A 26 20.29 3.62 -7.38
N SER A 27 20.75 2.45 -7.85
CA SER A 27 19.95 1.53 -8.67
C SER A 27 18.83 0.90 -7.85
N GLU A 28 19.14 0.43 -6.64
CA GLU A 28 18.17 -0.07 -5.68
C GLU A 28 17.19 1.02 -5.25
N ARG A 29 17.70 2.22 -4.99
CA ARG A 29 16.86 3.38 -4.66
C ARG A 29 15.86 3.65 -5.77
N ALA A 30 16.31 3.68 -7.03
CA ALA A 30 15.45 3.88 -8.18
C ALA A 30 14.39 2.77 -8.32
N LYS A 31 14.75 1.50 -8.09
CA LYS A 31 13.81 0.37 -8.11
C LYS A 31 12.73 0.50 -7.03
N ILE A 32 13.09 0.85 -5.79
CA ILE A 32 12.12 1.05 -4.71
C ILE A 32 11.17 2.20 -5.04
N TRP A 33 11.70 3.32 -5.55
CA TRP A 33 10.88 4.46 -5.98
C TRP A 33 9.94 4.13 -7.12
N ARG A 34 10.41 3.33 -8.08
CA ARG A 34 9.60 2.83 -9.18
C ARG A 34 8.44 1.97 -8.66
N ALA A 35 8.74 0.98 -7.82
CA ALA A 35 7.73 0.12 -7.21
C ALA A 35 6.67 0.94 -6.44
N ARG A 36 7.07 1.97 -5.69
CA ARG A 36 6.14 2.88 -5.00
C ARG A 36 5.19 3.61 -5.96
N LYS A 37 5.63 3.95 -7.17
CA LYS A 37 4.84 4.71 -8.16
C LYS A 37 3.96 3.82 -9.03
N GLU A 38 4.33 2.56 -9.22
CA GLU A 38 3.72 1.67 -10.22
C GLU A 38 2.53 0.83 -9.70
N ALA A 39 2.05 1.08 -8.47
CA ALA A 39 0.94 0.33 -7.89
C ALA A 39 -0.32 0.27 -8.80
N PHE A 40 -0.75 1.41 -9.35
CA PHE A 40 -1.89 1.46 -10.28
C PHE A 40 -1.57 0.86 -11.65
N GLY A 41 -0.31 0.94 -12.09
CA GLY A 41 0.15 0.27 -13.30
C GLY A 41 0.04 -1.24 -13.20
N ALA A 42 0.43 -1.80 -12.05
CA ALA A 42 0.28 -3.23 -11.76
C ALA A 42 -1.20 -3.65 -11.70
N ILE A 43 -2.06 -2.82 -11.10
CA ILE A 43 -3.51 -3.05 -11.08
C ILE A 43 -4.11 -3.09 -12.48
N GLY A 44 -3.72 -2.16 -13.36
CA GLY A 44 -4.16 -2.14 -14.76
C GLY A 44 -3.71 -3.36 -15.58
N GLN A 45 -2.69 -4.11 -15.13
CA GLN A 45 -2.33 -5.40 -15.73
C GLN A 45 -3.23 -6.55 -15.24
N ILE A 46 -3.83 -6.43 -14.05
CA ILE A 46 -4.75 -7.44 -13.49
C ILE A 46 -6.14 -7.29 -14.09
N SER A 47 -6.66 -6.06 -14.11
CA SER A 47 -7.95 -5.74 -14.73
C SER A 47 -7.79 -4.51 -15.64
N PRO A 48 -8.05 -4.65 -16.95
CA PRO A 48 -7.99 -3.52 -17.89
C PRO A 48 -9.15 -2.52 -17.67
N SER A 49 -10.13 -2.85 -16.82
CA SER A 49 -11.26 -2.00 -16.48
C SER A 49 -11.45 -2.00 -14.98
N TYR A 50 -10.90 -1.00 -14.30
CA TYR A 50 -11.01 -0.85 -12.86
C TYR A 50 -11.44 0.58 -12.50
N TYR A 51 -12.01 0.73 -11.30
CA TYR A 51 -12.43 2.02 -10.76
C TYR A 51 -11.60 2.37 -9.53
N VAL A 52 -11.12 3.62 -9.45
CA VAL A 52 -10.34 4.12 -8.31
C VAL A 52 -11.20 5.07 -7.48
N GLN A 53 -11.29 4.79 -6.19
CA GLN A 53 -11.89 5.65 -5.18
C GLN A 53 -10.80 6.07 -4.19
N ASP A 54 -10.46 7.36 -4.18
CA ASP A 54 -9.57 7.94 -3.17
C ASP A 54 -10.39 8.50 -2.01
N GLY A 55 -9.97 8.19 -0.77
CA GLY A 55 -10.73 8.53 0.43
C GLY A 55 -9.83 8.84 1.62
N VAL A 56 -10.30 9.78 2.45
CA VAL A 56 -9.66 10.10 3.73
C VAL A 56 -10.32 9.30 4.85
N ILE A 57 -9.53 8.44 5.51
CA ILE A 57 -10.01 7.58 6.60
C ILE A 57 -9.25 7.93 7.88
N PRO A 58 -9.96 8.21 9.00
CA PRO A 58 -9.31 8.32 10.30
C PRO A 58 -8.53 7.03 10.62
N ARG A 59 -7.25 7.15 11.03
CA ARG A 59 -6.37 6.00 11.28
C ARG A 59 -6.97 4.96 12.23
N SER A 60 -7.70 5.40 13.25
CA SER A 60 -8.38 4.52 14.22
C SER A 60 -9.53 3.71 13.62
N LYS A 61 -10.05 4.10 12.46
CA LYS A 61 -11.15 3.44 11.74
C LYS A 61 -10.69 2.59 10.56
N LEU A 62 -9.39 2.60 10.25
CA LEU A 62 -8.86 1.89 9.10
C LEU A 62 -9.16 0.38 9.10
N PRO A 63 -9.02 -0.36 10.22
CA PRO A 63 -9.35 -1.79 10.24
C PRO A 63 -10.83 -2.06 9.93
N GLU A 64 -11.74 -1.33 10.58
CA GLU A 64 -13.20 -1.44 10.39
C GLU A 64 -13.60 -1.17 8.93
N VAL A 65 -13.01 -0.15 8.30
CA VAL A 65 -13.30 0.20 6.91
C VAL A 65 -12.78 -0.87 5.95
N LEU A 66 -11.60 -1.44 6.18
CA LEU A 66 -11.05 -2.51 5.33
C LEU A 66 -11.90 -3.79 5.39
N ASP A 67 -12.38 -4.15 6.57
CA ASP A 67 -13.28 -5.30 6.76
C ASP A 67 -14.60 -5.07 6.02
N GLU A 68 -15.18 -3.88 6.13
CA GLU A 68 -16.43 -3.54 5.46
C GLU A 68 -16.29 -3.53 3.92
N ILE A 69 -15.18 -2.98 3.40
CA ILE A 69 -14.87 -3.03 1.97
C ILE A 69 -14.77 -4.49 1.48
N SER A 70 -14.12 -5.37 2.26
CA SER A 70 -14.05 -6.79 1.92
C SER A 70 -15.43 -7.45 1.89
N ASN A 71 -16.29 -7.13 2.85
CA ASN A 71 -17.65 -7.66 2.94
C ASN A 71 -18.53 -7.16 1.78
N ILE A 72 -18.45 -5.87 1.45
CA ILE A 72 -19.16 -5.28 0.30
C ILE A 72 -18.67 -5.94 -1.01
N GLY A 73 -17.35 -6.11 -1.17
CA GLY A 73 -16.78 -6.81 -2.31
C GLY A 73 -17.36 -8.21 -2.48
N LYS A 74 -17.35 -9.02 -1.41
CA LYS A 74 -17.94 -10.37 -1.39
C LYS A 74 -19.44 -10.35 -1.70
N LYS A 75 -20.20 -9.43 -1.10
CA LYS A 75 -21.65 -9.30 -1.28
C LYS A 75 -22.03 -9.03 -2.75
N HIS A 76 -21.21 -8.26 -3.45
CA HIS A 76 -21.46 -7.86 -4.83
C HIS A 76 -20.63 -8.64 -5.87
N GLY A 77 -19.83 -9.61 -5.44
CA GLY A 77 -18.94 -10.38 -6.35
C GLY A 77 -17.84 -9.53 -6.98
N LEU A 78 -17.43 -8.43 -6.33
CA LEU A 78 -16.41 -7.51 -6.81
C LEU A 78 -15.05 -7.85 -6.20
N THR A 79 -14.01 -7.78 -7.02
CA THR A 79 -12.64 -7.88 -6.55
C THR A 79 -12.15 -6.50 -6.15
N VAL A 80 -11.59 -6.36 -4.94
CA VAL A 80 -11.13 -5.06 -4.43
C VAL A 80 -9.67 -5.16 -4.02
N ALA A 81 -8.86 -4.23 -4.52
CA ALA A 81 -7.47 -4.03 -4.14
C ALA A 81 -7.32 -2.70 -3.38
N ASN A 82 -6.62 -2.71 -2.25
CA ASN A 82 -6.36 -1.51 -1.45
C ASN A 82 -4.90 -1.07 -1.63
N VAL A 83 -4.68 0.21 -1.91
CA VAL A 83 -3.35 0.82 -2.09
C VAL A 83 -3.17 1.98 -1.10
N PHE A 84 -2.05 1.97 -0.37
CA PHE A 84 -1.73 2.98 0.63
C PHE A 84 -0.50 3.81 0.21
N MET A 85 -0.67 5.12 -0.01
CA MET A 85 0.43 6.01 -0.43
C MET A 85 0.55 7.30 0.40
N GLN A 86 -0.52 8.07 0.55
CA GLN A 86 -0.64 9.33 1.34
C GLN A 86 -1.95 9.36 2.17
N GLY A 87 -2.71 8.27 2.09
CA GLY A 87 -4.11 8.06 2.47
C GLY A 87 -4.46 6.64 2.02
N MET A 88 -5.74 6.33 1.82
CA MET A 88 -6.17 5.03 1.28
C MET A 88 -6.87 5.22 -0.07
N ALA A 89 -6.34 4.56 -1.10
CA ALA A 89 -7.01 4.41 -2.38
C ALA A 89 -7.56 2.98 -2.49
N ILE A 90 -8.82 2.87 -2.89
CA ILE A 90 -9.52 1.60 -3.14
C ILE A 90 -9.64 1.45 -4.66
N CYS A 91 -9.20 0.31 -5.18
CA CYS A 91 -9.37 -0.07 -6.58
C CYS A 91 -10.34 -1.23 -6.68
N ILE A 92 -11.48 -1.03 -7.32
CA ILE A 92 -12.42 -2.09 -7.65
C ILE A 92 -12.04 -2.62 -9.03
N LEU A 93 -11.66 -3.89 -9.10
CA LEU A 93 -11.15 -4.57 -10.29
C LEU A 93 -12.26 -5.23 -11.12
#